data_AF-M0DIC5-F1
#
_entry.id   AF-M0DIC5-F1
#
_cell.length_a   1.000
_cell.length_b   1.000
_cell.length_c   1.000
_cell.angle_alpha   90.00
_cell.angle_beta   90.00
_cell.angle_gamma   90.00
#
_symmetry.space_group_name_H-M   'P 1'
#
loop_
_entity.id
_entity.type
_entity.pdbx_description
1 polymer ?
#
loop_
_entity_poly.entity_id
_entity_poly.type
_entity_poly.pdbx_seq_one_letter_code
_entity_poly.pdbx_strand_id
1 'polypeptide(L)'
;MNWRLVATLGVGVTAFLLGAAGVTGLLAASIEFSALVGLPVGVLVGAASAAATWLRLWKNPGARPALLGVAAAGYAVVALAAASYAISSVRGVVSVERALAVALLVGVVAFALARRRPDRFD
;
A
#
# COMPACT_ATOMS: atom_id res chain seq x y z
N MET A 1 8.00 -15.56 -10.70
CA MET A 1 7.84 -14.24 -10.06
C MET A 1 8.22 -14.41 -8.59
N ASN A 2 9.06 -13.54 -8.03
CA ASN A 2 9.43 -13.65 -6.61
C ASN A 2 8.35 -12.97 -5.74
N TRP A 3 7.39 -13.75 -5.22
CA TRP A 3 6.27 -13.21 -4.44
C TRP A 3 6.69 -12.54 -3.14
N ARG A 4 7.82 -12.94 -2.57
CA ARG A 4 8.42 -12.26 -1.41
C ARG A 4 8.81 -10.83 -1.75
N LEU A 5 9.41 -10.59 -2.92
CA LEU A 5 9.74 -9.24 -3.38
C LEU A 5 8.47 -8.41 -3.61
N VAL A 6 7.46 -8.99 -4.26
CA VAL A 6 6.16 -8.33 -4.52
C VAL A 6 5.50 -7.91 -3.21
N ALA A 7 5.42 -8.82 -2.23
CA ALA A 7 4.84 -8.50 -0.93
C ALA A 7 5.66 -7.45 -0.18
N THR A 8 6.99 -7.56 -0.20
CA THR A 8 7.89 -6.63 0.49
C THR A 8 7.74 -5.20 -0.03
N LEU A 9 7.78 -5.04 -1.35
CA LEU A 9 7.64 -3.73 -1.98
C LEU A 9 6.22 -3.18 -1.78
N GLY A 10 5.19 -3.98 -2.01
CA GLY A 10 3.81 -3.51 -1.89
C GLY A 10 3.43 -3.16 -0.44
N VAL A 11 3.87 -3.95 0.55
CA VAL A 11 3.66 -3.62 1.97
C VAL A 11 4.40 -2.34 2.33
N GLY A 12 5.64 -2.17 1.88
CA GLY A 12 6.41 -0.94 2.07
C GLY A 12 5.72 0.28 1.46
N VAL A 13 5.22 0.19 0.23
CA VAL A 13 4.47 1.25 -0.46
C VAL A 13 3.19 1.57 0.31
N THR A 14 2.43 0.56 0.73
CA THR A 14 1.18 0.77 1.47
C THR A 14 1.43 1.49 2.80
N ALA A 15 2.43 1.03 3.56
CA ALA A 15 2.81 1.61 4.82
C ALA A 15 3.38 3.04 4.66
N PHE A 16 4.14 3.29 3.60
CA PHE A 16 4.58 4.64 3.23
C PHE A 16 3.41 5.58 2.99
N LEU A 17 2.46 5.18 2.14
CA LEU A 17 1.31 6.00 1.79
C LEU A 17 0.44 6.31 3.01
N LEU A 18 0.16 5.30 3.84
CA LEU A 18 -0.64 5.47 5.05
C LEU A 18 0.09 6.34 6.09
N GLY A 19 1.38 6.10 6.32
CA GLY A 19 2.19 6.89 7.25
C GLY A 19 2.29 8.35 6.80
N ALA A 20 2.61 8.59 5.53
CA ALA A 20 2.73 9.94 4.99
C ALA A 20 1.40 10.69 5.00
N ALA A 21 0.33 10.09 4.47
CA ALA A 21 -0.97 10.74 4.41
C ALA A 21 -1.58 10.94 5.81
N GLY A 22 -1.45 9.93 6.69
CA GLY A 22 -1.96 10.00 8.05
C GLY A 22 -1.28 11.11 8.85
N VAL A 23 0.05 11.16 8.86
CA VAL A 23 0.79 12.18 9.62
C VAL A 23 0.58 13.57 9.03
N THR A 24 0.60 13.71 7.69
CA THR A 24 0.31 15.00 7.04
C THR A 24 -1.10 15.47 7.39
N GLY A 25 -2.11 14.60 7.29
CA GLY A 25 -3.50 14.95 7.58
C GLY A 25 -3.73 15.34 9.04
N LEU A 26 -3.10 14.64 9.99
CA LEU A 26 -3.21 14.96 11.41
C LEU A 26 -2.54 16.30 11.76
N LEU A 27 -1.47 16.67 11.06
CA LEU A 27 -0.75 17.92 11.28
C LEU A 27 -1.26 19.08 10.43
N ALA A 28 -2.16 18.84 9.46
CA ALA A 28 -2.61 19.85 8.51
C ALA A 28 -3.33 21.04 9.18
N ALA A 29 -3.97 20.81 10.33
CA ALA A 29 -4.65 21.86 11.09
C ALA A 29 -3.71 22.73 11.95
N SER A 30 -2.46 22.29 12.16
CA SER A 30 -1.52 22.93 13.09
C SER A 30 -0.20 23.34 12.46
N ILE A 31 0.18 22.79 11.30
CA ILE A 31 1.45 23.05 10.62
C ILE A 31 1.19 23.28 9.13
N GLU A 32 1.51 24.49 8.64
CA GLU A 32 1.34 24.86 7.22
C GLU A 32 2.11 23.93 6.27
N PHE A 33 3.31 23.48 6.68
CA PHE A 33 4.15 22.55 5.92
C PHE A 33 4.17 21.14 6.53
N SER A 34 3.02 20.66 7.00
CA SER A 34 2.85 19.32 7.58
C SER A 34 3.42 18.19 6.72
N ALA A 35 3.43 18.34 5.40
CA ALA A 35 4.02 17.36 4.46
C ALA A 35 5.54 17.18 4.64
N LEU A 36 6.27 18.20 5.12
CA LEU A 36 7.71 18.09 5.43
C LEU A 36 7.98 17.14 6.59
N VAL A 37 6.99 16.89 7.45
CA VAL A 37 7.06 15.91 8.53
C VAL A 37 6.48 14.58 8.07
N GLY A 38 5.32 14.61 7.42
CA GLY A 38 4.61 13.40 7.00
C GLY A 38 5.39 12.55 6.02
N LEU A 39 6.01 13.14 4.99
CA LEU A 39 6.74 12.38 3.98
C LEU A 39 7.94 11.61 4.55
N PRO A 40 8.87 12.22 5.32
CA PRO A 40 9.94 11.47 5.96
C PRO A 40 9.45 10.37 6.89
N VAL A 41 8.41 10.64 7.69
CA VAL A 41 7.82 9.60 8.57
C VAL A 41 7.27 8.45 7.74
N GLY A 42 6.56 8.74 6.65
CA GLY A 42 6.10 7.72 5.70
C GLY A 42 7.26 6.88 5.18
N VAL A 43 8.39 7.51 4.77
CA VAL A 43 9.57 6.76 4.27
C VAL A 43 10.09 5.80 5.33
N LEU A 44 10.24 6.25 6.57
CA LEU A 44 10.72 5.42 7.68
C LEU A 44 9.76 4.25 7.96
N VAL A 45 8.46 4.51 8.02
CA VAL A 45 7.43 3.50 8.25
C VAL A 45 7.37 2.48 7.10
N GLY A 46 7.45 2.96 5.86
CA GLY A 46 7.51 2.13 4.66
C GLY A 46 8.74 1.22 4.63
N ALA A 47 9.93 1.79 4.88
CA ALA A 47 11.18 1.04 4.92
C ALA A 47 11.19 -0.01 6.04
N ALA A 48 10.72 0.36 7.25
CA ALA A 48 10.60 -0.56 8.37
C ALA A 48 9.63 -1.72 8.06
N SER A 49 8.49 -1.42 7.43
CA SER A 49 7.49 -2.44 7.06
C SER A 49 7.99 -3.37 5.95
N ALA A 50 8.71 -2.84 4.97
CA ALA A 50 9.38 -3.64 3.94
C ALA A 50 10.45 -4.56 4.57
N ALA A 51 11.32 -4.01 5.42
CA ALA A 51 12.34 -4.79 6.11
C ALA A 51 11.72 -5.89 6.99
N ALA A 52 10.68 -5.58 7.77
CA ALA A 52 9.96 -6.55 8.58
C ALA A 52 9.34 -7.66 7.72
N THR A 53 8.74 -7.29 6.57
CA THR A 53 8.17 -8.24 5.61
C THR A 53 9.23 -9.19 5.06
N TRP A 54 10.34 -8.65 4.59
CA TRP A 54 11.43 -9.40 3.99
C TRP A 54 12.14 -10.31 5.00
N LEU A 55 12.52 -9.78 6.16
CA LEU A 55 13.39 -10.46 7.12
C LEU A 55 12.64 -11.47 7.99
N ARG A 56 11.36 -11.20 8.28
CA ARG A 56 10.60 -11.95 9.28
C ARG A 56 9.22 -12.41 8.79
N LEU A 57 8.33 -11.51 8.37
CA LEU A 57 6.91 -11.83 8.22
C LEU A 57 6.66 -12.83 7.07
N TRP A 58 7.40 -12.75 5.97
CA TRP A 58 7.22 -13.68 4.84
C TRP A 58 7.53 -15.14 5.20
N LYS A 59 8.38 -15.38 6.20
CA LYS A 59 8.73 -16.72 6.66
C LYS A 59 7.55 -17.44 7.33
N ASN A 60 6.55 -16.71 7.79
CA ASN A 60 5.32 -17.29 8.35
C ASN A 60 4.30 -17.52 7.21
N PRO A 61 4.01 -18.79 6.84
CA PRO A 61 3.05 -19.09 5.76
C PRO A 61 1.65 -18.52 6.03
N GLY A 62 1.23 -18.46 7.30
CA GLY A 62 -0.08 -17.92 7.69
C GLY A 62 -0.21 -16.40 7.48
N ALA A 63 0.91 -15.67 7.41
CA ALA A 63 0.90 -14.22 7.21
C ALA A 63 0.89 -13.82 5.72
N ARG A 64 1.31 -14.72 4.81
CA ARG A 64 1.48 -14.39 3.38
C ARG A 64 0.21 -13.88 2.71
N PRO A 65 -0.99 -14.44 2.95
CA PRO A 65 -2.22 -13.89 2.36
C PRO A 65 -2.47 -12.44 2.78
N ALA A 66 -2.25 -12.12 4.06
CA ALA A 66 -2.41 -10.76 4.57
C ALA A 66 -1.39 -9.80 3.95
N LEU A 67 -0.12 -10.21 3.86
CA LEU A 67 0.93 -9.41 3.22
C LEU A 67 0.63 -9.13 1.76
N LEU A 68 0.12 -10.11 1.01
CA LEU A 68 -0.28 -9.94 -0.39
C LEU A 68 -1.51 -9.04 -0.54
N GLY A 69 -2.49 -9.17 0.35
CA GLY A 69 -3.65 -8.27 0.38
C GLY A 69 -3.26 -6.82 0.64
N VAL A 70 -2.42 -6.58 1.65
CA VAL A 70 -1.89 -5.25 1.96
C VAL A 70 -1.09 -4.71 0.77
N ALA A 71 -0.18 -5.51 0.22
CA ALA A 71 0.61 -5.13 -0.96
C ALA A 71 -0.25 -4.70 -2.15
N ALA A 72 -1.30 -5.47 -2.45
CA ALA A 72 -2.21 -5.18 -3.54
C ALA A 72 -2.97 -3.86 -3.35
N ALA A 73 -3.32 -3.48 -2.11
CA ALA A 73 -3.94 -2.20 -1.83
C ALA A 73 -3.02 -1.02 -2.17
N GLY A 74 -1.76 -1.04 -1.71
CA GLY A 74 -0.80 0.02 -2.05
C GLY A 74 -0.54 0.13 -3.55
N TYR A 75 -0.39 -1.00 -4.23
CA TYR A 75 -0.24 -0.99 -5.70
C TYR A 75 -1.46 -0.44 -6.43
N ALA A 76 -2.66 -0.75 -5.95
CA ALA A 76 -3.89 -0.21 -6.52
C ALA A 76 -3.95 1.33 -6.38
N VAL A 77 -3.57 1.87 -5.22
CA VAL A 77 -3.48 3.33 -5.04
C VAL A 77 -2.49 3.95 -6.01
N VAL A 78 -1.28 3.40 -6.13
CA VAL A 78 -0.26 3.90 -7.07
C VAL A 78 -0.74 3.82 -8.52
N ALA A 79 -1.36 2.71 -8.91
CA ALA A 79 -1.87 2.51 -10.27
C ALA A 79 -2.99 3.51 -10.59
N LEU A 80 -3.92 3.75 -9.67
CA LEU A 80 -5.00 4.72 -9.86
C LEU A 80 -4.48 6.16 -9.89
N ALA A 81 -3.51 6.50 -9.04
CA ALA A 81 -2.83 7.78 -9.09
C ALA A 81 -2.14 7.98 -10.45
N ALA A 82 -1.34 7.00 -10.89
CA ALA A 82 -0.66 7.03 -12.17
C ALA A 82 -1.65 7.19 -13.35
N ALA A 83 -2.77 6.44 -13.33
CA ALA A 83 -3.80 6.54 -14.36
C ALA A 83 -4.46 7.93 -14.38
N SER A 84 -4.78 8.49 -13.22
CA SER A 84 -5.37 9.84 -13.09
C SER A 84 -4.42 10.95 -13.60
N TYR A 85 -3.12 10.78 -13.39
CA TYR A 85 -2.11 11.71 -13.90
C TYR A 85 -1.86 11.56 -15.40
N ALA A 86 -1.78 10.33 -15.91
CA ALA A 86 -1.44 10.04 -17.30
C ALA A 86 -2.63 10.18 -18.27
N ILE A 87 -3.87 9.96 -17.82
CA ILE A 87 -5.05 9.89 -18.67
C ILE A 87 -6.06 10.97 -18.25
N SER A 88 -6.14 12.06 -19.04
CA SER A 88 -7.02 13.20 -18.74
C SER A 88 -8.49 12.83 -18.56
N SER A 89 -9.02 11.86 -19.31
CA SER A 89 -10.42 11.42 -19.18
C SER A 89 -10.71 10.70 -17.86
N VAL A 90 -9.70 10.11 -17.22
CA VAL A 90 -9.82 9.39 -15.95
C VAL A 90 -9.68 10.34 -14.75
N ARG A 91 -8.97 11.46 -14.92
CA ARG A 91 -8.70 12.43 -13.85
C ARG A 91 -9.96 12.93 -13.14
N GLY A 92 -11.02 13.22 -13.89
CA GLY A 92 -12.29 13.69 -13.33
C GLY A 92 -13.11 12.61 -12.60
N VAL A 93 -12.77 11.33 -12.77
CA VAL A 93 -13.52 10.20 -12.23
C VAL A 93 -12.89 9.67 -10.94
N VAL A 94 -11.57 9.78 -10.80
CA VAL A 94 -10.79 9.28 -9.67
C VAL A 94 -10.76 10.34 -8.55
N SER A 95 -11.71 10.26 -7.61
CA SER A 95 -11.58 10.94 -6.32
C SER A 95 -10.76 10.10 -5.34
N VAL A 96 -10.20 10.74 -4.30
CA VAL A 96 -9.43 10.07 -3.25
C VAL A 96 -10.26 8.97 -2.58
N GLU A 97 -11.51 9.25 -2.23
CA GLU A 97 -12.42 8.30 -1.59
C GLU A 97 -12.67 7.06 -2.46
N ARG A 98 -12.92 7.28 -3.77
CA ARG A 98 -13.11 6.18 -4.72
C ARG A 98 -11.84 5.37 -4.88
N ALA A 99 -10.69 6.02 -4.95
CA ALA A 99 -9.41 5.34 -5.08
C ALA A 99 -9.11 4.45 -3.86
N LEU A 100 -9.38 4.95 -2.65
CA LEU A 100 -9.23 4.19 -1.41
C LEU A 100 -10.22 3.02 -1.34
N ALA A 101 -11.47 3.22 -1.73
CA ALA A 101 -12.47 2.15 -1.78
C ALA A 101 -12.06 1.02 -2.75
N VAL A 102 -11.60 1.38 -3.94
CA VAL A 102 -11.09 0.42 -4.93
C VAL A 102 -9.84 -0.29 -4.40
N ALA A 103 -8.88 0.43 -3.82
CA ALA A 103 -7.68 -0.16 -3.26
C ALA A 103 -7.99 -1.17 -2.14
N LEU A 104 -8.94 -0.83 -1.26
CA LEU A 104 -9.39 -1.73 -0.20
C LEU A 104 -10.05 -2.99 -0.76
N LEU A 105 -10.93 -2.85 -1.76
CA LEU A 105 -11.54 -3.99 -2.45
C LEU A 105 -10.49 -4.88 -3.11
N VAL A 106 -9.53 -4.29 -3.82
CA VAL A 106 -8.42 -5.03 -4.44
C VAL A 106 -7.61 -5.79 -3.40
N GLY A 107 -7.29 -5.16 -2.27
CA GLY A 107 -6.57 -5.80 -1.17
C GLY A 107 -7.34 -6.98 -0.56
N VAL A 108 -8.64 -6.82 -0.32
CA VAL A 108 -9.52 -7.90 0.21
C VAL A 108 -9.60 -9.07 -0.78
N VAL A 109 -9.77 -8.79 -2.08
CA VAL A 109 -9.81 -9.82 -3.12
C VAL A 109 -8.48 -10.57 -3.20
N ALA A 110 -7.35 -9.85 -3.19
CA ALA A 110 -6.02 -10.46 -3.21
C ALA A 110 -5.77 -11.34 -1.97
N PHE A 111 -6.17 -10.86 -0.77
CA PHE A 111 -6.13 -11.65 0.46
C PHE A 111 -6.96 -12.94 0.33
N ALA A 112 -8.20 -12.84 -0.14
CA ALA A 112 -9.10 -13.98 -0.27
C ALA A 112 -8.58 -15.01 -1.28
N LEU A 113 -8.02 -14.55 -2.41
CA LEU A 113 -7.42 -15.41 -3.42
C LEU A 113 -6.17 -16.11 -2.90
N ALA A 114 -5.27 -15.37 -2.25
CA ALA A 114 -4.05 -15.92 -1.66
C ALA A 114 -4.36 -16.95 -0.55
N ARG A 115 -5.40 -16.69 0.26
CA ARG A 115 -5.85 -17.62 1.30
C ARG A 115 -6.47 -18.90 0.73
N ARG A 116 -7.18 -18.81 -0.41
CA ARG A 116 -7.82 -19.97 -1.05
C ARG A 116 -6.85 -20.84 -1.87
N ARG A 117 -5.71 -20.29 -2.29
CA ARG A 117 -4.73 -20.99 -3.15
C ARG A 117 -3.30 -20.77 -2.65
N PRO A 118 -2.96 -21.26 -1.44
CA PRO A 118 -1.65 -21.01 -0.83
C PRO A 118 -0.49 -21.55 -1.69
N ASP A 119 -0.67 -22.70 -2.33
CA ASP A 119 0.35 -23.42 -3.11
C ASP A 119 0.87 -22.64 -4.35
N ARG A 120 0.21 -21.52 -4.72
CA ARG A 120 0.62 -20.68 -5.85
C ARG A 120 1.58 -19.54 -5.47
N PHE A 121 1.83 -19.35 -4.18
CA PHE A 121 2.52 -18.17 -3.64
C PHE A 121 3.72 -18.51 -2.74
N ASP A 122 4.31 -19.70 -2.91
CA ASP A 122 5.58 -20.08 -2.27
C ASP A 122 6.79 -19.30 -2.83
#